data_AF-A0A2N5ZPX6-F1
#
_entry.id   AF-A0A2N5ZPX6-F1
#
_cell.length_a   1.000
_cell.length_b   1.000
_cell.length_c   1.000
_cell.angle_alpha   90.00
_cell.angle_beta   90.00
_cell.angle_gamma   90.00
#
_symmetry.space_group_name_H-M   'P 1'
#
loop_
_entity.id
_entity.type
_entity.pdbx_description
1 polymer ?
#
loop_
_entity_poly.entity_id
_entity_poly.type
_entity_poly.pdbx_seq_one_letter_code
_entity_poly.pdbx_strand_id
1 'polypeptide(L)'
;MYAFLTKPKLFSSYIVCSGAFPGCEDYFKNLYLKSFQQLDQFNGQEIFITNGLQDPLDADGSFEKEIAVFSGEIKSKLGSRVRHKYVTYEDEGHVPYHSLYDGLKFVFLSE
;
A
#
# COMPACT_ATOMS: atom_id res chain seq x y z
N MET A 1 -1.04 4.76 4.80
CA MET A 1 -0.25 5.33 3.69
C MET A 1 0.48 6.62 4.03
N TYR A 2 -0.23 7.71 4.39
CA TYR A 2 0.41 9.03 4.57
C TYR A 2 1.60 9.03 5.54
N ALA A 3 1.47 8.34 6.69
CA ALA A 3 2.58 8.18 7.64
C ALA A 3 3.79 7.45 7.03
N PHE A 4 3.56 6.36 6.29
CA PHE A 4 4.62 5.64 5.57
C PHE A 4 5.36 6.55 4.59
N LEU A 5 4.67 7.46 3.88
CA LEU A 5 5.30 8.35 2.91
C LEU A 5 6.00 9.56 3.52
N THR A 6 5.47 10.11 4.63
CA THR A 6 5.97 11.37 5.21
C THR A 6 6.90 11.18 6.39
N LYS A 7 6.72 10.10 7.15
CA LYS A 7 7.53 9.75 8.32
C LYS A 7 7.72 8.22 8.36
N PRO A 8 8.45 7.62 7.39
CA PRO A 8 8.48 6.17 7.21
C PRO A 8 8.99 5.42 8.45
N LYS A 9 9.82 6.06 9.28
CA LYS A 9 10.36 5.51 10.53
C LYS A 9 9.42 5.58 11.74
N LEU A 10 8.20 6.10 11.59
CA LEU A 10 7.26 6.24 12.70
C LEU A 10 6.77 4.89 13.23
N PHE A 11 6.60 3.91 12.33
CA PHE A 11 6.25 2.54 12.64
C PHE A 11 7.13 1.61 11.81
N SER A 12 7.48 0.44 12.34
CA SER A 12 8.23 -0.59 11.60
C SER A 12 7.43 -1.22 10.47
N SER A 13 6.11 -1.30 10.64
CA SER A 13 5.21 -1.96 9.68
C SER A 13 3.91 -1.18 9.51
N TYR A 14 3.35 -1.22 8.29
CA TYR A 14 2.14 -0.51 7.90
C TYR A 14 1.17 -1.49 7.24
N ILE A 15 -0.07 -1.55 7.73
CA ILE A 15 -1.15 -2.30 7.11
C ILE A 15 -2.13 -1.27 6.53
N VAL A 16 -2.36 -1.33 5.22
CA VAL A 16 -3.23 -0.43 4.48
C VAL A 16 -4.39 -1.24 3.92
N CYS A 17 -5.53 -1.15 4.58
CA CYS A 17 -6.79 -1.76 4.14
C CYS A 17 -7.48 -0.77 3.20
N SER A 18 -7.64 -1.16 1.93
CA SER A 18 -8.27 -0.35 0.87
C SER A 18 -7.57 0.97 0.65
N GLY A 19 -6.38 0.87 0.06
CA GLY A 19 -5.39 1.94 0.10
C GLY A 19 -5.61 3.13 -0.82
N ALA A 20 -6.70 3.19 -1.60
CA ALA A 20 -6.93 4.22 -2.61
C ALA A 20 -7.26 5.60 -2.03
N PHE A 21 -7.00 6.65 -2.81
CA PHE A 21 -7.20 8.05 -2.41
C PHE A 21 -8.03 8.82 -3.43
N PRO A 22 -9.33 8.49 -3.58
CA PRO A 22 -10.21 9.14 -4.55
C PRO A 22 -10.24 10.66 -4.34
N GLY A 23 -10.05 11.40 -5.44
CA GLY A 23 -10.01 12.86 -5.47
C GLY A 23 -8.71 13.48 -4.95
N CYS A 24 -7.69 12.68 -4.64
CA CYS A 24 -6.37 13.14 -4.18
C CYS A 24 -5.21 12.38 -4.86
N GLU A 25 -5.47 11.75 -6.01
CA GLU A 25 -4.57 10.83 -6.71
C GLU A 25 -3.26 11.52 -7.07
N ASP A 26 -3.34 12.71 -7.70
CA ASP A 26 -2.16 13.49 -8.08
C ASP A 26 -1.35 13.95 -6.86
N TYR A 27 -2.02 14.27 -5.75
CA TYR A 27 -1.34 14.63 -4.51
C TYR A 27 -0.52 13.46 -3.98
N PHE A 28 -1.14 12.28 -3.86
CA PHE A 28 -0.45 11.09 -3.37
C PHE A 28 0.64 10.62 -4.32
N LYS A 29 0.41 10.74 -5.63
CA LYS A 29 1.41 10.48 -6.64
C LYS A 29 2.66 11.33 -6.49
N ASN A 30 2.48 12.64 -6.42
CA ASN A 30 3.59 13.57 -6.21
C ASN A 30 4.27 13.33 -4.85
N LEU A 31 3.49 13.00 -3.82
CA LEU A 31 4.01 12.72 -2.49
C LEU A 31 4.90 11.48 -2.49
N TYR A 32 4.45 10.35 -3.06
CA TYR A 32 5.28 9.14 -3.04
C TYR A 32 6.51 9.31 -3.93
N LEU A 33 6.40 9.92 -5.11
CA LEU A 33 7.53 10.16 -6.01
C LEU A 33 8.61 11.02 -5.33
N LYS A 34 8.19 12.05 -4.58
CA LYS A 34 9.09 12.87 -3.77
C LYS A 34 9.69 12.09 -2.61
N SER A 35 8.88 11.31 -1.89
CA SER A 35 9.35 10.55 -0.73
C SER A 35 10.40 9.50 -1.12
N PHE A 36 10.23 8.83 -2.26
CA PHE A 36 11.14 7.80 -2.76
C PHE A 36 12.49 8.36 -3.25
N GLN A 37 12.69 9.68 -3.25
CA GLN A 37 14.02 10.29 -3.41
C GLN A 37 14.89 10.12 -2.14
N GLN A 38 14.27 9.85 -1.00
CA GLN A 38 14.93 9.66 0.31
C GLN A 38 14.94 8.19 0.71
N LEU A 39 15.51 7.34 -0.15
CA LEU A 39 15.44 5.88 -0.05
C LEU A 39 15.78 5.31 1.33
N ASP A 40 16.79 5.86 2.01
CA ASP A 40 17.26 5.33 3.29
C ASP A 40 16.25 5.49 4.44
N GLN A 41 15.31 6.43 4.32
CA GLN A 41 14.22 6.57 5.28
C GLN A 41 13.33 5.32 5.32
N PHE A 42 13.31 4.53 4.24
CA PHE A 42 12.47 3.34 4.11
C PHE A 42 13.16 2.04 4.51
N ASN A 43 14.46 2.06 4.83
CA ASN A 43 15.21 0.83 5.15
C ASN A 43 14.57 0.05 6.30
N GLY A 44 14.31 -1.24 6.09
CA GLY A 44 13.73 -2.15 7.07
C GLY A 44 12.28 -1.86 7.42
N GLN A 45 11.57 -1.04 6.64
CA GLN A 45 10.13 -0.85 6.83
C GLN A 45 9.34 -1.93 6.09
N GLU A 46 8.13 -2.18 6.55
CA GLU A 46 7.23 -3.15 5.95
C GLU A 46 5.90 -2.50 5.60
N ILE A 47 5.32 -2.86 4.45
CA ILE A 47 4.00 -2.38 4.06
C ILE A 47 3.19 -3.48 3.39
N PHE A 48 1.99 -3.68 3.90
CA PHE A 48 0.98 -4.58 3.36
C PHE A 48 -0.21 -3.76 2.89
N ILE A 49 -0.62 -3.94 1.64
CA ILE A 49 -1.71 -3.19 1.02
C ILE A 49 -2.75 -4.16 0.49
N THR A 50 -4.02 -3.80 0.62
CA THR A 50 -5.13 -4.63 0.14
C THR A 50 -6.22 -3.81 -0.54
N ASN A 51 -6.87 -4.40 -1.54
CA ASN A 51 -8.09 -3.89 -2.18
C ASN A 51 -9.08 -5.04 -2.39
N GLY A 52 -10.39 -4.74 -2.41
CA GLY A 52 -11.43 -5.66 -2.87
C GLY A 52 -11.79 -5.37 -4.32
N LEU A 53 -12.03 -6.41 -5.13
CA LEU A 53 -12.38 -6.26 -6.55
C LEU A 53 -13.88 -6.07 -6.80
N GLN A 54 -14.71 -6.22 -5.76
CA GLN A 54 -16.15 -5.90 -5.80
C GLN A 54 -16.46 -4.57 -5.10
N ASP A 55 -15.48 -3.66 -5.03
CA ASP A 55 -15.70 -2.35 -4.41
C ASP A 55 -16.70 -1.53 -5.25
N PRO A 56 -17.90 -1.22 -4.74
CA PRO A 56 -18.86 -0.42 -5.47
C PRO A 56 -18.38 1.02 -5.74
N LEU A 57 -17.37 1.49 -5.00
CA LEU A 57 -16.74 2.79 -5.21
C LEU A 57 -15.69 2.76 -6.32
N ASP A 58 -15.23 1.57 -6.73
CA ASP A 58 -14.24 1.35 -7.79
C ASP A 58 -14.84 0.60 -9.00
N ALA A 59 -16.04 1.00 -9.41
CA ALA A 59 -16.76 0.30 -10.48
C ALA A 59 -16.01 0.29 -11.83
N ASP A 60 -15.06 1.20 -12.03
CA ASP A 60 -14.22 1.29 -13.23
C ASP A 60 -12.79 0.72 -13.04
N GLY A 61 -12.46 0.22 -11.85
CA GLY A 61 -11.14 -0.33 -11.52
C GLY A 61 -10.01 0.70 -11.43
N SER A 62 -10.33 2.00 -11.39
CA SER A 62 -9.34 3.06 -11.30
C SER A 62 -8.55 3.03 -9.99
N PHE A 63 -9.18 2.67 -8.87
CA PHE A 63 -8.54 2.61 -7.55
C PHE A 63 -7.60 1.41 -7.46
N GLU A 64 -8.04 0.23 -7.91
CA GLU A 64 -7.20 -0.96 -8.05
C GLU A 64 -5.96 -0.66 -8.88
N LYS A 65 -6.14 -0.02 -10.03
CA LYS A 65 -5.03 0.34 -10.93
C LYS A 65 -4.07 1.34 -10.29
N GLU A 66 -4.58 2.35 -9.59
CA GLU A 66 -3.75 3.33 -8.88
C GLU A 66 -2.85 2.63 -7.85
N ILE A 67 -3.42 1.73 -7.04
CA ILE A 67 -2.69 1.00 -6.02
C ILE A 67 -1.72 -0.02 -6.63
N ALA A 68 -2.09 -0.68 -7.73
CA ALA A 68 -1.18 -1.53 -8.48
C ALA A 68 0.05 -0.77 -8.99
N VAL A 69 -0.15 0.45 -9.52
CA VAL A 69 0.94 1.34 -9.96
C VAL A 69 1.83 1.72 -8.78
N PHE A 70 1.24 2.16 -7.66
CA PHE A 70 1.98 2.53 -6.45
C PHE A 70 2.80 1.37 -5.88
N SER A 71 2.20 0.18 -5.82
CA SER A 71 2.84 -1.09 -5.45
C SER A 71 4.03 -1.41 -6.35
N GLY A 72 3.90 -1.21 -7.66
CA GLY A 72 4.99 -1.31 -8.63
C GLY A 72 6.13 -0.29 -8.38
N GLU A 73 5.79 0.94 -7.99
CA GLU A 73 6.78 1.97 -7.64
C GLU A 73 7.54 1.62 -6.35
N ILE A 74 6.86 1.07 -5.31
CA ILE A 74 7.56 0.54 -4.12
C ILE A 74 8.57 -0.52 -4.53
N LYS A 75 8.14 -1.51 -5.33
CA LYS A 75 9.00 -2.61 -5.76
C LYS A 75 10.20 -2.13 -6.58
N SER A 76 9.99 -1.20 -7.51
CA SER A 76 11.04 -0.73 -8.42
C SER A 76 11.99 0.30 -7.81
N LYS A 77 11.49 1.22 -6.96
CA LYS A 77 12.29 2.31 -6.38
C LYS A 77 12.91 1.94 -5.03
N LEU A 78 12.14 1.31 -4.15
CA LEU A 78 12.60 0.97 -2.80
C LEU A 78 13.29 -0.39 -2.78
N GLY A 79 12.81 -1.34 -3.58
CA GLY A 79 13.40 -2.68 -3.70
C GLY A 79 13.47 -3.40 -2.35
N SER A 80 14.61 -4.02 -2.06
CA SER A 80 14.83 -4.77 -0.81
C SER A 80 14.87 -3.91 0.46
N ARG A 81 14.82 -2.57 0.33
CA ARG A 81 14.75 -1.67 1.50
C ARG A 81 13.42 -1.83 2.24
N VAL A 82 12.36 -2.19 1.53
CA VAL A 82 11.02 -2.36 2.09
C VAL A 82 10.52 -3.76 1.82
N ARG A 83 10.02 -4.43 2.86
CA ARG A 83 9.23 -5.64 2.68
C ARG A 83 7.83 -5.24 2.26
N HIS A 84 7.42 -5.58 1.04
CA HIS A 84 6.17 -5.09 0.47
C HIS A 84 5.32 -6.24 -0.06
N LYS A 85 4.00 -6.19 0.19
CA LYS A 85 3.02 -7.09 -0.40
C LYS A 85 1.72 -6.33 -0.69
N TYR A 86 1.19 -6.53 -1.90
CA TYR A 86 -0.11 -6.03 -2.34
C TYR A 86 -0.99 -7.25 -2.66
N VAL A 87 -2.21 -7.28 -2.12
CA VAL A 87 -3.16 -8.38 -2.28
C VAL A 87 -4.51 -7.82 -2.72
N THR A 88 -5.15 -8.48 -3.68
CA THR A 88 -6.53 -8.21 -4.08
C THR A 88 -7.42 -9.38 -3.68
N TYR A 89 -8.66 -9.07 -3.26
CA TYR A 89 -9.67 -10.07 -2.91
C TYR A 89 -10.79 -10.05 -3.95
N GLU A 90 -10.99 -11.17 -4.66
CA GLU A 90 -11.89 -11.24 -5.83
C GLU A 90 -13.37 -11.04 -5.48
N ASP A 91 -13.79 -11.54 -4.31
CA ASP A 91 -15.20 -11.58 -3.89
C ASP A 91 -15.53 -10.53 -2.81
N GLU A 92 -14.61 -9.60 -2.51
CA GLU A 92 -14.76 -8.64 -1.43
C GLU A 92 -14.89 -7.20 -1.93
N GLY A 93 -15.64 -6.39 -1.17
CA GLY A 93 -15.96 -5.00 -1.51
C GLY A 93 -15.01 -3.98 -0.88
N HIS A 94 -15.55 -2.80 -0.58
CA HIS A 94 -14.76 -1.60 -0.25
C HIS A 94 -13.66 -1.79 0.79
N VAL A 95 -13.90 -2.51 1.88
CA VAL A 95 -12.87 -2.87 2.87
C VAL A 95 -12.89 -4.37 3.06
N PRO A 96 -11.92 -5.11 2.49
CA PRO A 96 -11.90 -6.56 2.63
C PRO A 96 -11.78 -6.96 4.11
N TYR A 97 -12.63 -7.90 4.52
CA TYR A 97 -12.70 -8.45 5.86
C TYR A 97 -11.37 -9.09 6.28
N HIS A 98 -10.68 -9.74 5.33
CA HIS A 98 -9.42 -10.44 5.60
C HIS A 98 -8.19 -9.52 5.66
N SER A 99 -8.30 -8.25 5.25
CA SER A 99 -7.17 -7.33 5.12
C SER A 99 -6.32 -7.21 6.38
N LEU A 100 -6.96 -7.04 7.54
CA LEU A 100 -6.23 -6.88 8.80
C LEU A 100 -5.58 -8.20 9.23
N TYR A 101 -6.31 -9.31 9.11
CA TYR A 101 -5.81 -10.63 9.52
C TYR A 101 -4.58 -11.04 8.70
N ASP A 102 -4.67 -10.92 7.38
CA ASP A 102 -3.55 -11.25 6.49
C ASP A 102 -2.40 -10.24 6.61
N GLY A 103 -2.71 -8.98 6.88
CA GLY A 103 -1.71 -7.96 7.19
C GLY A 103 -0.95 -8.27 8.48
N LEU A 104 -1.63 -8.70 9.54
CA LEU A 104 -0.99 -9.12 10.79
C LEU A 104 -0.16 -10.39 10.58
N LYS A 105 -0.66 -11.35 9.82
CA LYS A 105 0.13 -12.52 9.43
C LYS A 105 1.38 -12.13 8.69
N PHE A 106 1.28 -11.21 7.72
CA PHE A 106 2.45 -10.66 7.07
C PHE A 106 3.41 -10.09 8.13
N VAL A 107 2.99 -9.13 8.96
CA VAL A 107 3.90 -8.50 9.93
C VAL A 107 4.57 -9.49 10.89
N PHE A 108 3.83 -10.46 11.43
CA PHE A 108 4.31 -11.30 12.54
C PHE A 108 4.76 -12.71 12.16
N LEU A 109 4.27 -13.24 11.03
CA LEU A 109 4.65 -14.56 10.55
C LEU A 109 5.61 -14.36 9.39
N SER A 110 6.90 -14.54 9.67
CA SER A 110 7.94 -14.65 8.65
C SER A 110 7.65 -15.88 7.79
N GLU A 111 7.58 -15.70 6.46
CA GLU A 111 7.83 -16.80 5.52
C GLU A 111 9.33 -17.11 5.48
#